data_AF-A0A1F8VS08-F1
#
_entry.id   AF-A0A1F8VS08-F1
#
_cell.length_a   1.000
_cell.length_b   1.000
_cell.length_c   1.000
_cell.angle_alpha   90.00
_cell.angle_beta   90.00
_cell.angle_gamma   90.00
#
_symmetry.space_group_name_H-M   'P 1'
#
loop_
_entity.id
_entity.type
_entity.pdbx_description
1 polymer ?
#
loop_
_entity_poly.entity_id
_entity_poly.type
_entity_poly.pdbx_seq_one_letter_code
_entity_poly.pdbx_strand_id
1 'polypeptide(L)'
;MPSPENIVKVGTFLYDDSVLRDVCISFSPIRFGTGDYEDLPEIVEDVVVDTYYVFFGSTTGRGSYTAGGGGYPSLAEAVANVEARPGFGKTFQWSAQAYEI
;
A
#
# COMPACT_ATOMS: atom_id res chain seq x y z
N MET A 1 -9.15 -2.88 3.13
CA MET A 1 -8.07 -2.78 4.14
C MET A 1 -7.22 -4.04 4.07
N PRO A 2 -5.91 -3.96 4.30
CA PRO A 2 -5.03 -5.12 4.21
C PRO A 2 -5.31 -6.09 5.37
N SER A 3 -5.26 -7.39 5.10
CA SER A 3 -5.37 -8.47 6.07
C SER A 3 -4.03 -9.22 6.15
N PRO A 4 -3.65 -9.82 7.28
CA PRO A 4 -2.35 -10.48 7.41
C PRO A 4 -2.03 -11.50 6.30
N GLU A 5 -3.04 -12.22 5.82
CA GLU A 5 -2.94 -13.23 4.76
C GLU A 5 -2.69 -12.67 3.35
N ASN A 6 -2.95 -11.38 3.13
CA ASN A 6 -2.78 -10.77 1.81
C ASN A 6 -1.60 -9.79 1.77
N ILE A 7 -0.93 -9.57 2.89
CA ILE A 7 0.25 -8.71 2.95
C ILE A 7 1.43 -9.47 2.35
N VAL A 8 2.00 -8.91 1.29
CA VAL A 8 3.15 -9.48 0.58
C VAL A 8 4.46 -8.78 0.91
N LYS A 9 4.37 -7.56 1.46
CA LYS A 9 5.55 -6.80 1.88
C LYS A 9 5.21 -5.84 3.01
N VAL A 10 6.13 -5.69 3.96
CA VAL A 10 6.03 -4.70 5.04
C VAL A 10 7.32 -3.92 5.16
N GLY A 11 7.23 -2.69 5.63
CA GLY A 11 8.38 -1.86 5.94
C GLY A 11 8.05 -0.83 7.01
N THR A 12 9.00 0.06 7.22
CA THR A 12 8.82 1.26 8.03
C THR A 12 9.45 2.47 7.35
N PHE A 13 8.98 3.66 7.70
CA PHE A 13 9.54 4.93 7.24
C PHE A 13 9.42 5.99 8.33
N LEU A 14 10.24 7.03 8.28
CA LEU A 14 10.08 8.19 9.16
C LEU A 14 9.18 9.23 8.49
N TYR A 15 8.05 9.52 9.12
CA TYR A 15 7.21 10.65 8.79
C TYR A 15 7.77 11.91 9.45
N ASP A 16 7.96 12.97 8.66
CA ASP A 16 8.52 14.26 9.11
C ASP A 16 9.85 14.09 9.88
N ASP A 17 10.70 13.18 9.37
CA ASP A 17 12.03 12.80 9.92
C ASP A 17 12.07 12.40 11.41
N SER A 18 10.91 12.21 12.04
CA SER A 18 10.81 12.09 13.50
C SER A 18 9.89 10.98 13.97
N VAL A 19 8.91 10.57 13.17
CA VAL A 19 7.91 9.58 13.59
C VAL A 19 7.97 8.32 12.75
N LEU A 20 8.41 7.21 13.35
CA LEU A 20 8.43 5.92 12.68
C LEU A 20 7.00 5.41 12.42
N ARG A 21 6.72 5.10 11.16
CA ARG A 21 5.44 4.61 10.64
C ARG A 21 5.61 3.31 9.91
N ASP A 22 4.54 2.52 9.94
CA ASP A 22 4.45 1.25 9.22
C ASP A 22 3.91 1.49 7.81
N VAL A 23 4.23 0.57 6.92
CA VAL A 23 3.75 0.53 5.54
C VAL A 23 3.67 -0.91 5.12
N CYS A 24 2.64 -1.26 4.36
CA CYS A 24 2.53 -2.58 3.77
C CYS A 24 2.06 -2.49 2.32
N ILE A 25 2.37 -3.56 1.60
CA ILE A 25 1.81 -3.83 0.29
C ILE A 25 0.99 -5.10 0.45
N SER A 26 -0.30 -5.04 0.09
CA SER A 26 -1.17 -6.19 0.03
C SER A 26 -1.51 -6.57 -1.40
N PHE A 27 -1.59 -7.86 -1.68
CA PHE A 27 -2.10 -8.39 -2.93
C PHE A 27 -3.63 -8.53 -2.88
N SER A 28 -4.28 -8.29 -4.01
CA SER A 28 -5.69 -8.58 -4.23
C SER A 28 -5.87 -9.04 -5.68
N PRO A 29 -6.61 -10.14 -5.93
CA PRO A 29 -6.97 -10.55 -7.29
C PRO A 29 -8.06 -9.65 -7.91
N ILE A 30 -8.54 -8.65 -7.16
CA ILE A 30 -9.54 -7.69 -7.57
C ILE A 30 -8.98 -6.29 -7.40
N ARG A 31 -9.06 -5.49 -8.46
CA ARG A 31 -8.95 -4.04 -8.37
C ARG A 31 -10.31 -3.48 -8.00
N PHE A 32 -10.44 -3.04 -6.75
CA PHE A 32 -11.63 -2.34 -6.28
C PHE A 32 -11.78 -1.02 -7.02
N GLY A 33 -12.97 -0.79 -7.55
CA GLY A 33 -13.35 0.49 -8.15
C GLY A 33 -13.42 1.60 -7.10
N THR A 34 -13.38 2.84 -7.54
CA THR A 34 -13.46 4.01 -6.64
C THR A 34 -14.86 4.16 -6.04
N GLY A 35 -15.87 3.62 -6.72
CA GLY A 35 -17.28 3.81 -6.36
C GLY A 35 -17.77 5.25 -6.55
N ASP A 36 -16.93 6.13 -7.13
CA ASP A 36 -17.29 7.50 -7.45
C ASP A 36 -18.03 7.53 -8.79
N TYR A 37 -19.27 8.00 -8.80
CA TYR A 37 -20.08 8.03 -10.03
C TYR A 37 -19.57 9.06 -11.06
N GLU A 38 -18.71 9.99 -10.66
CA GLU A 38 -18.09 10.98 -11.55
C GLU A 38 -16.87 10.42 -12.30
N ASP A 39 -16.35 9.26 -11.88
CA ASP A 39 -15.24 8.57 -12.54
C ASP A 39 -15.70 7.80 -13.79
N LEU A 40 -14.75 7.51 -14.69
CA LEU A 40 -15.02 6.66 -15.85
C LEU A 40 -15.45 5.26 -15.41
N PRO A 41 -16.37 4.57 -16.13
CA PRO A 41 -16.88 3.24 -15.73
C PRO A 41 -15.79 2.21 -15.45
N GLU A 42 -14.66 2.29 -16.17
CA GLU A 42 -13.48 1.43 -16.00
C GLU A 42 -12.71 1.66 -14.68
N ILE A 43 -13.01 2.74 -13.97
CA ILE A 43 -12.45 3.15 -12.68
C ILE A 43 -13.49 2.94 -11.56
N VAL A 44 -14.78 3.10 -11.88
CA VAL A 44 -15.90 2.94 -10.93
C VAL A 44 -16.12 1.49 -10.55
N GLU A 45 -16.00 0.57 -11.49
CA GLU A 45 -16.32 -0.84 -11.29
C GLU A 45 -15.14 -1.65 -10.78
N ASP A 46 -15.46 -2.68 -9.97
CA ASP A 46 -14.50 -3.70 -9.57
C ASP A 46 -14.09 -4.53 -10.79
N VAL A 47 -12.77 -4.71 -10.97
CA VAL A 47 -12.23 -5.51 -12.08
C VAL A 47 -11.41 -6.66 -11.51
N VAL A 48 -11.63 -7.87 -12.04
CA VAL A 48 -10.81 -9.04 -11.70
C VAL A 48 -9.46 -8.89 -12.40
N VAL A 49 -8.50 -8.36 -11.67
CA VAL A 49 -7.12 -8.15 -12.12
C VAL A 49 -6.21 -8.11 -10.89
N ASP A 50 -5.10 -8.83 -10.99
CA ASP A 50 -4.06 -8.85 -9.96
C ASP A 50 -3.58 -7.42 -9.66
N THR A 51 -3.74 -7.01 -8.42
CA THR A 51 -3.47 -5.65 -7.96
C THR A 51 -2.74 -5.66 -6.63
N TYR A 52 -1.73 -4.81 -6.52
CA TYR A 52 -0.93 -4.59 -5.34
C TYR A 52 -1.27 -3.24 -4.73
N TYR A 53 -1.88 -3.24 -3.55
CA TYR A 53 -2.28 -2.03 -2.86
C TYR A 53 -1.24 -1.63 -1.82
N VAL A 54 -0.84 -0.37 -1.87
CA VAL A 54 0.01 0.23 -0.83
C VAL A 54 -0.88 0.76 0.28
N PHE A 55 -0.51 0.50 1.53
CA PHE A 55 -1.17 1.08 2.69
C PHE A 55 -0.15 1.64 3.69
N PHE A 56 -0.48 2.79 4.28
CA PHE A 56 0.31 3.44 5.30
C PHE A 56 -0.34 3.31 6.67
N GLY A 57 0.51 3.05 7.67
CA GLY A 57 0.13 2.94 9.06
C GLY A 57 -0.40 4.26 9.63
N SER A 58 -1.30 4.14 10.60
CA SER A 58 -1.94 5.26 11.28
C SER A 58 -0.92 6.13 12.01
N THR A 59 -1.27 7.42 12.13
CA THR A 59 -0.47 8.35 12.91
C THR A 59 -0.63 8.18 14.43
N THR A 60 -1.64 7.44 14.88
CA THR A 60 -2.01 7.31 16.28
C THR A 60 -1.80 5.91 16.88
N GLY A 61 -1.40 4.92 16.06
CA GLY A 61 -1.12 3.55 16.54
C GLY A 61 -0.46 2.68 15.46
N ARG A 62 0.44 1.77 15.89
CA ARG A 62 1.13 0.83 14.99
C ARG A 62 0.22 -0.36 14.61
N GLY A 63 0.48 -0.95 13.45
CA GLY A 63 -0.27 -2.11 12.96
C GLY A 63 -1.70 -1.82 12.49
N SER A 64 -2.11 -0.56 12.44
CA SER A 64 -3.40 -0.14 11.87
C SER A 64 -3.16 0.66 10.60
N TYR A 65 -3.65 0.17 9.47
CA TYR A 65 -3.48 0.82 8.16
C TYR A 65 -4.72 1.63 7.82
N THR A 66 -4.60 2.94 7.76
CA THR A 66 -5.76 3.85 7.61
C THR A 66 -5.70 4.68 6.33
N ALA A 67 -4.55 4.72 5.65
CA ALA A 67 -4.38 5.48 4.42
C ALA A 67 -3.97 4.57 3.26
N GLY A 68 -4.77 4.57 2.20
CA GLY A 68 -4.46 3.90 0.94
C GLY A 68 -3.49 4.73 0.09
N GLY A 69 -2.46 4.07 -0.42
CA GLY A 69 -1.42 4.67 -1.25
C GLY A 69 -1.65 4.56 -2.75
N GLY A 70 -2.65 3.76 -3.18
CA GLY A 70 -2.94 3.41 -4.57
C GLY A 70 -2.82 1.90 -4.84
N GLY A 71 -3.44 1.43 -5.93
CA GLY A 71 -3.30 0.08 -6.45
C GLY A 71 -2.41 0.05 -7.69
N TYR A 72 -1.54 -0.95 -7.81
CA TYR A 72 -0.54 -1.09 -8.86
C TYR A 72 -0.62 -2.47 -9.50
N PRO A 73 -0.30 -2.62 -10.80
CA PRO A 73 -0.40 -3.91 -11.48
C PRO A 73 0.75 -4.87 -11.12
N SER A 74 1.82 -4.40 -10.48
CA SER A 74 2.92 -5.23 -10.04
C SER A 74 3.47 -4.83 -8.66
N LEU A 75 4.03 -5.80 -7.94
CA LEU A 75 4.74 -5.55 -6.68
C LEU A 75 5.91 -4.59 -6.88
N ALA A 76 6.63 -4.70 -8.01
CA ALA A 76 7.77 -3.84 -8.32
C ALA A 76 7.36 -2.37 -8.45
N GLU A 77 6.23 -2.09 -9.11
CA GLU A 77 5.71 -0.72 -9.21
C GLU A 77 5.20 -0.18 -7.89
N ALA A 78 4.54 -1.01 -7.08
CA ALA A 78 4.12 -0.63 -5.73
C ALA A 78 5.32 -0.25 -4.85
N VAL A 79 6.39 -1.06 -4.90
CA VAL A 79 7.65 -0.78 -4.19
C VAL A 79 8.30 0.51 -4.71
N ALA A 80 8.43 0.65 -6.03
CA ALA A 80 9.04 1.83 -6.64
C ALA A 80 8.25 3.11 -6.32
N ASN A 81 6.92 3.06 -6.29
CA ASN A 81 6.11 4.22 -5.91
C ASN A 81 6.37 4.66 -4.47
N VAL A 82 6.48 3.69 -3.57
CA VAL A 82 6.73 3.91 -2.16
C VAL A 82 8.14 4.49 -1.93
N GLU A 83 9.14 3.98 -2.63
CA GLU A 83 10.52 4.48 -2.56
C GLU A 83 10.69 5.85 -3.21
N ALA A 84 9.94 6.15 -4.27
CA ALA A 84 9.99 7.44 -4.97
C ALA A 84 9.17 8.55 -4.27
N ARG A 85 8.42 8.22 -3.21
CA ARG A 85 7.46 9.14 -2.59
C ARG A 85 8.19 10.31 -1.90
N PRO A 86 7.90 11.57 -2.27
CA PRO A 86 8.58 12.73 -1.70
C PRO A 86 8.29 12.85 -0.20
N GLY A 87 9.32 13.11 0.59
CA GLY A 87 9.25 13.20 2.05
C GLY A 87 9.49 11.88 2.81
N PHE A 88 9.51 10.72 2.12
CA PHE A 88 9.61 9.40 2.77
C PHE A 88 10.71 8.50 2.19
N GLY A 89 11.01 8.65 0.89
CA GLY A 89 11.88 7.72 0.17
C GLY A 89 13.29 7.51 0.74
N LYS A 90 13.82 8.47 1.51
CA LYS A 90 15.17 8.38 2.10
C LYS A 90 15.25 7.56 3.38
N THR A 91 14.13 7.39 4.09
CA THR A 91 14.08 6.75 5.42
C THR A 91 13.40 5.38 5.37
N PHE A 92 13.06 4.93 4.16
CA PHE A 92 12.32 3.72 3.96
C PHE A 92 13.18 2.48 4.24
N GLN A 93 12.65 1.58 5.05
CA GLN A 93 13.29 0.30 5.36
C GLN A 93 12.26 -0.81 5.21
N TRP A 94 12.39 -1.59 4.14
CA TRP A 94 11.64 -2.83 3.98
C TRP A 94 12.10 -3.85 5.02
N SER A 95 11.15 -4.54 5.65
CA SER A 95 11.48 -5.66 6.52
C SER A 95 11.99 -6.83 5.68
N ALA A 96 12.97 -7.57 6.20
CA ALA A 96 13.41 -8.84 5.62
C ALA A 96 12.35 -9.95 5.76
N GLN A 97 11.28 -9.69 6.51
CA GLN A 97 10.19 -10.63 6.74
C GLN A 97 9.33 -10.73 5.48
N ALA A 98 9.62 -11.75 4.67
CA ALA A 98 8.70 -12.23 3.65
C ALA A 98 7.53 -12.91 4.36
N TYR A 99 6.31 -12.43 4.11
CA TYR A 99 5.13 -13.21 4.43
C TYR A 99 4.96 -14.22 3.31
N GLU A 100 5.09 -15.51 3.64
CA GLU A 100 4.73 -16.61 2.74
C GLU A 100 3.22 -16.53 2.52
N ILE A 101 2.81 -16.39 1.26
CA ILE A 101 1.41 -16.36 0.80
C ILE A 101 0.96 -17.78 0.51
#